data_AF-A0A9X1P069-F1
#
_entry.id   AF-A0A9X1P069-F1
#
_cell.length_a   1.000
_cell.length_b   1.000
_cell.length_c   1.000
_cell.angle_alpha   90.00
_cell.angle_beta   90.00
_cell.angle_gamma   90.00
#
_symmetry.space_group_name_H-M   'P 1'
#
loop_
_entity.id
_entity.type
_entity.pdbx_description
1 polymer ?
#
loop_
_entity_poly.entity_id
_entity_poly.type
_entity_poly.pdbx_seq_one_letter_code
_entity_poly.pdbx_strand_id
1 'polypeptide(L)'
;MQAFTSIDLQKQTGDVQRAASREGAVITSHGKPRNVMLSVEEFCRLKRIAGEELPTDLLASRGVTVRHVSDPLGYDIQNFESAARTIATDALAKTNEAAVEAELDAVRRKFGRSPA
;
A
#
# COMPACT_ATOMS: atom_id res chain seq x y z
N MET A 1 13.17 -13.76 23.99
CA MET A 1 13.06 -14.56 22.75
C MET A 1 12.39 -15.88 23.10
N GLN A 2 11.18 -16.12 22.60
CA GLN A 2 10.35 -17.25 22.98
C GLN A 2 10.58 -18.46 22.07
N ALA A 3 10.60 -19.66 22.64
CA ALA A 3 10.75 -20.90 21.89
C ALA A 3 9.40 -21.60 21.67
N PHE A 4 9.19 -22.08 20.46
CA PHE A 4 7.99 -22.79 20.01
C PHE A 4 8.41 -24.09 19.34
N THR A 5 7.59 -25.13 19.45
CA THR A 5 7.77 -26.35 18.66
C THR A 5 7.22 -26.16 17.24
N SER A 6 7.62 -27.03 16.31
CA SER A 6 6.99 -27.08 14.98
C SER A 6 5.47 -27.28 15.05
N ILE A 7 4.97 -27.94 16.10
CA ILE A 7 3.53 -28.15 16.31
C ILE A 7 2.87 -26.84 16.74
N ASP A 8 3.51 -26.07 17.63
CA ASP A 8 2.99 -24.76 18.07
C ASP A 8 2.96 -23.77 16.89
N LEU A 9 3.97 -23.80 16.03
CA LEU A 9 3.97 -22.99 14.81
C LEU A 9 2.76 -23.29 13.91
N GLN A 10 2.32 -24.55 13.83
CA GLN A 10 1.15 -24.93 13.02
C GLN A 10 -0.18 -24.58 13.69
N LYS A 11 -0.27 -24.74 15.01
CA LYS A 11 -1.54 -24.59 15.77
C LYS A 11 -1.77 -23.17 16.29
N GLN A 12 -0.70 -22.41 16.50
CA GLN A 12 -0.71 -21.11 17.20
C GLN A 12 0.08 -20.06 16.41
N THR A 13 -0.01 -20.10 15.08
CA THR A 13 0.75 -19.20 14.19
C THR A 13 0.66 -17.73 14.61
N GLY A 14 -0.51 -17.27 15.05
CA GLY A 14 -0.70 -15.88 15.52
C GLY A 14 0.14 -15.52 16.75
N ASP A 15 0.29 -16.44 17.70
CA ASP A 15 1.12 -16.24 18.89
C ASP A 15 2.60 -16.24 18.53
N VAL A 16 3.01 -17.17 17.66
CA VAL A 16 4.38 -17.23 17.16
C VAL A 16 4.75 -15.97 16.37
N GLN A 17 3.83 -15.44 15.56
CA GLN A 17 3.99 -14.16 14.86
C GLN A 17 4.07 -12.98 15.82
N ARG A 18 3.21 -12.91 16.85
CA ARG A 18 3.28 -11.85 17.86
C ARG A 18 4.61 -11.87 18.61
N ALA A 19 5.12 -13.04 18.96
CA ALA A 19 6.43 -13.19 19.59
C ALA A 19 7.55 -12.75 18.64
N ALA A 20 7.51 -13.20 17.38
CA ALA A 20 8.49 -12.82 16.35
C ALA A 20 8.55 -11.31 16.11
N SER A 21 7.41 -10.64 16.13
CA SER A 21 7.32 -9.18 15.94
C SER A 21 7.87 -8.37 17.13
N ARG A 22 7.88 -8.93 18.34
CA ARG A 22 8.37 -8.22 19.54
C ARG A 22 9.85 -8.43 19.80
N GLU A 23 10.30 -9.67 19.73
CA GLU A 23 11.65 -10.04 20.17
C GLU A 23 12.24 -11.26 19.44
N GLY A 24 11.56 -11.75 18.40
CA GLY A 24 11.92 -12.97 17.71
C GLY A 24 11.39 -14.25 18.37
N ALA A 25 11.19 -15.27 17.54
CA ALA A 25 10.70 -16.59 17.97
C ALA A 25 11.65 -17.69 17.47
N VAL A 26 12.06 -18.60 18.37
CA VAL A 26 12.82 -19.80 18.01
C VAL A 26 11.85 -20.91 17.69
N ILE A 27 12.02 -21.55 16.53
CA ILE A 27 11.26 -22.73 16.14
C ILE A 27 12.15 -23.95 16.34
N THR A 28 11.64 -24.88 17.14
CA THR A 28 12.31 -26.12 17.52
C THR A 28 11.68 -27.32 16.85
N SER A 29 12.51 -28.27 16.43
CA SER A 29 12.09 -29.57 15.90
C SER A 29 12.78 -30.67 16.69
N HIS A 30 11.99 -31.61 17.23
CA HIS A 30 12.46 -32.65 18.16
C HIS A 30 13.32 -32.10 19.30
N GLY A 31 12.91 -30.96 19.87
CA GLY A 31 13.60 -30.29 20.97
C GLY A 31 14.88 -29.52 20.60
N LYS A 32 15.28 -29.51 19.32
CA LYS A 32 16.46 -28.77 18.85
C LYS A 32 16.05 -27.49 18.13
N PRO A 33 16.70 -26.34 18.39
CA PRO A 33 16.45 -25.11 17.63
C PRO A 33 16.85 -25.31 16.18
N ARG A 34 15.97 -24.94 15.24
CA ARG A 34 16.21 -25.09 13.79
C ARG A 34 16.11 -23.77 13.05
N ASN A 35 15.09 -22.97 13.37
CA ASN A 35 14.83 -21.72 12.68
C ASN A 35 14.56 -20.61 13.69
N VAL A 36 14.74 -19.38 13.24
CA VAL A 36 14.31 -18.18 13.96
C VAL A 36 13.35 -17.42 13.04
N MET A 37 12.23 -16.98 13.59
CA MET A 37 11.30 -16.09 12.92
C MET A 37 11.43 -14.68 13.53
N LEU A 38 11.57 -13.68 12.68
CA LEU A 38 11.73 -12.26 13.04
C LEU A 38 10.74 -11.43 12.23
N SER A 39 10.51 -10.18 12.67
CA SER A 39 9.89 -9.19 11.79
C SER A 39 10.79 -8.90 10.58
N VAL A 40 10.18 -8.52 9.46
CA VAL A 40 10.93 -8.10 8.26
C VAL A 40 11.84 -6.91 8.56
N GLU A 41 11.37 -5.97 9.37
CA GLU A 41 12.16 -4.81 9.79
C GLU A 41 13.43 -5.22 10.53
N GLU A 42 13.32 -6.15 11.47
CA GLU A 42 14.44 -6.63 12.26
C GLU A 42 15.42 -7.46 11.41
N PHE A 43 14.91 -8.33 10.55
CA PHE A 43 15.74 -9.04 9.57
C PHE A 43 16.53 -8.06 8.70
N CYS A 44 15.87 -7.04 8.16
CA CYS A 44 16.52 -6.00 7.36
C CYS A 44 17.55 -5.21 8.18
N ARG A 45 17.26 -4.89 9.43
CA ARG A 45 18.19 -4.21 10.35
C ARG A 45 19.48 -5.03 10.53
N LEU A 46 19.34 -6.33 10.80
CA LEU A 46 20.47 -7.24 11.00
C LEU A 46 21.32 -7.39 9.72
N LYS A 47 20.68 -7.55 8.55
CA LYS A 47 21.37 -7.62 7.26
C LYS A 47 22.18 -6.35 6.97
N ARG A 48 21.63 -5.16 7.25
CA ARG A 48 22.37 -3.89 7.10
C ARG A 48 23.59 -3.82 8.02
N ILE A 49 23.45 -4.25 9.28
CA ILE A 49 24.57 -4.28 10.23
C ILE A 49 25.67 -5.24 9.75
N ALA A 50 25.27 -6.38 9.18
CA ALA A 50 26.20 -7.35 8.59
C ALA A 50 26.84 -6.89 7.26
N GLY A 51 26.40 -5.76 6.69
CA GLY A 51 26.88 -5.29 5.38
C GLY A 51 26.39 -6.16 4.22
N GLU A 52 25.34 -6.94 4.42
CA GLU A 52 24.78 -7.83 3.41
C GLU A 52 23.69 -7.12 2.58
N GLU A 53 23.55 -7.53 1.32
CA GLU A 53 22.50 -7.00 0.45
C GLU A 53 21.11 -7.39 0.95
N LEU A 54 20.18 -6.43 0.85
CA LEU A 54 18.78 -6.63 1.21
C LEU A 54 17.98 -7.08 -0.02
N PRO A 55 17.13 -8.13 0.10
CA PRO A 55 16.19 -8.47 -0.95
C PRO A 55 15.29 -7.27 -1.27
N THR A 56 15.20 -6.91 -2.54
CA THR A 56 14.44 -5.75 -3.01
C THR A 56 12.96 -5.82 -2.64
N ASP A 57 12.39 -7.02 -2.59
CA ASP A 57 10.97 -7.24 -2.27
C ASP A 57 10.64 -6.91 -0.80
N LEU A 58 11.65 -6.90 0.08
CA LEU A 58 11.51 -6.54 1.50
C LEU A 58 11.79 -5.06 1.76
N LEU A 59 12.35 -4.34 0.78
CA LEU A 59 12.51 -2.89 0.82
C LEU A 59 11.17 -2.25 0.46
N ALA A 60 10.26 -2.24 1.44
CA ALA A 60 8.93 -1.64 1.43
C ALA A 60 8.46 -0.99 0.11
N SER A 61 7.37 -1.52 -0.45
CA SER A 61 6.47 -0.71 -1.26
C SER A 61 6.13 0.55 -0.47
N ARG A 62 6.64 1.71 -0.91
CA ARG A 62 6.33 3.00 -0.29
C ARG A 62 4.82 3.10 -0.21
N GLY A 63 4.27 3.23 1.00
CA GLY A 63 2.85 3.51 1.17
C GLY A 63 2.47 4.63 0.22
N VAL A 64 1.55 4.35 -0.71
CA VAL A 64 1.12 5.33 -1.70
C VAL A 64 0.46 6.46 -0.92
N THR A 65 1.21 7.53 -0.68
CA THR A 65 0.63 8.78 -0.23
C THR A 65 -0.20 9.28 -1.41
N VAL A 66 -1.50 9.04 -1.38
CA VAL A 66 -2.45 9.70 -2.29
C VAL A 66 -2.41 11.17 -1.91
N ARG A 67 -1.59 11.95 -2.61
CA ARG A 67 -1.68 13.41 -2.52
C ARG A 67 -3.04 13.76 -3.09
N HIS A 68 -3.89 14.35 -2.26
CA HIS A 68 -5.12 14.96 -2.73
C HIS A 68 -4.71 16.10 -3.65
N VAL A 69 -4.75 15.86 -4.96
CA VAL A 69 -4.68 16.93 -5.94
C VAL A 69 -5.98 17.73 -5.77
N SER A 70 -5.88 19.06 -5.82
CA SER A 70 -7.09 19.88 -5.88
C SER A 70 -7.83 19.48 -7.14
N ASP A 71 -9.05 18.96 -7.00
CA ASP A 71 -9.92 18.58 -8.11
C ASP A 71 -10.96 19.70 -8.29
N PRO A 72 -10.75 20.63 -9.25
CA PRO A 72 -11.65 21.75 -9.46
C PRO A 72 -13.01 21.30 -10.02
N LEU A 73 -13.09 20.06 -10.54
CA LEU A 73 -14.29 19.44 -11.07
C LEU A 73 -14.84 18.35 -10.11
N GLY A 74 -14.36 18.31 -8.86
CA GLY A 74 -14.71 17.29 -7.88
C GLY A 74 -16.15 17.40 -7.38
N TYR A 75 -17.12 17.17 -8.27
CA TYR A 75 -18.53 17.13 -7.93
C TYR A 75 -18.80 15.96 -6.99
N ASP A 76 -19.67 16.19 -6.01
CA ASP A 76 -20.09 15.13 -5.10
C ASP A 76 -21.00 14.12 -5.82
N ILE A 77 -20.45 12.95 -6.12
CA ILE A 77 -21.14 11.85 -6.79
C ILE A 77 -21.91 10.92 -5.83
N GLN A 78 -21.96 11.22 -4.52
CA GLN A 78 -22.80 10.44 -3.60
C GLN A 78 -24.29 10.54 -3.96
N ASN A 79 -24.69 11.65 -4.60
CA ASN A 79 -26.02 11.83 -5.19
C ASN A 79 -25.92 12.27 -6.66
N PHE A 80 -26.13 11.33 -7.56
CA PHE A 80 -26.00 11.55 -9.01
C PHE A 80 -26.96 12.60 -9.56
N GLU A 81 -28.18 12.71 -9.03
CA GLU A 81 -29.16 13.66 -9.56
C GLU A 81 -28.73 15.11 -9.27
N SER A 82 -28.30 15.38 -8.03
CA SER A 82 -27.77 16.70 -7.66
C SER A 82 -26.46 17.02 -8.38
N ALA A 83 -25.58 16.03 -8.54
CA ALA A 83 -24.35 16.18 -9.29
C ALA A 83 -24.64 16.57 -10.75
N ALA A 84 -25.51 15.82 -11.44
CA ALA A 84 -25.87 16.07 -12.84
C ALA A 84 -26.49 17.46 -13.05
N ARG A 85 -27.36 17.91 -12.14
CA ARG A 85 -27.94 19.25 -12.20
C ARG A 85 -26.91 20.35 -12.00
N THR A 86 -25.97 20.15 -11.08
CA THR A 86 -24.88 21.10 -10.81
C THR A 86 -23.95 21.19 -12.02
N ILE A 87 -23.55 20.06 -12.58
CA ILE A 87 -22.75 19.98 -13.81
C ILE A 87 -23.43 20.71 -14.96
N ALA A 88 -24.73 20.47 -15.18
CA ALA A 88 -25.48 21.12 -16.24
C ALA A 88 -25.53 22.64 -16.05
N THR A 89 -25.70 23.10 -14.81
CA THR A 89 -25.74 24.52 -14.46
C THR A 89 -24.39 25.19 -14.71
N ASP A 90 -23.30 24.58 -14.25
CA ASP A 90 -21.94 25.09 -14.42
C ASP A 90 -21.50 25.10 -15.88
N ALA A 91 -21.94 24.10 -16.66
CA ALA A 91 -21.71 24.05 -18.11
C ALA A 91 -22.42 25.19 -18.85
N LEU A 92 -23.69 25.46 -18.52
CA LEU A 92 -24.45 26.56 -19.10
C LEU A 92 -23.87 27.93 -18.70
N ALA A 93 -23.38 28.05 -17.47
CA ALA A 93 -22.76 29.27 -16.94
C ALA A 93 -21.31 29.48 -17.41
N LYS A 94 -20.68 28.47 -18.03
CA LYS A 94 -19.26 28.44 -18.45
C LYS A 94 -18.27 28.71 -17.31
N THR A 95 -18.65 28.40 -16.07
CA THR A 95 -17.84 28.70 -14.88
C THR A 95 -16.53 27.91 -14.84
N ASN A 96 -16.55 26.67 -15.35
CA ASN A 96 -15.46 25.70 -15.19
C ASN A 96 -14.72 25.37 -16.51
N GLU A 97 -14.87 26.19 -17.55
CA GLU A 97 -14.33 25.91 -18.90
C GLU A 97 -12.81 25.63 -18.91
N ALA A 98 -12.04 26.44 -18.18
CA ALA A 98 -10.60 26.26 -18.05
C ALA A 98 -10.20 24.95 -17.32
N ALA A 99 -10.97 24.55 -16.31
CA ALA A 99 -10.73 23.32 -15.57
C ALA A 99 -11.09 22.08 -16.40
N VAL A 100 -12.17 22.15 -17.17
CA VAL A 100 -12.57 21.09 -18.12
C VAL A 100 -11.50 20.88 -19.18
N GLU A 101 -10.98 21.94 -19.80
CA GLU A 101 -9.97 21.80 -20.86
C GLU A 101 -8.65 21.22 -20.31
N ALA A 102 -8.24 21.64 -19.10
CA ALA A 102 -7.07 21.09 -18.43
C ALA A 102 -7.20 19.58 -18.13
N GLU A 103 -8.39 19.13 -17.72
CA GLU A 103 -8.66 17.71 -17.47
C GLU A 103 -8.72 16.92 -18.78
N LEU A 104 -9.34 17.46 -19.84
CA LEU A 104 -9.33 16.85 -21.17
C LEU A 104 -7.90 16.68 -21.70
N ASP A 105 -7.02 17.66 -21.52
CA ASP A 105 -5.62 17.57 -21.91
C ASP A 105 -4.82 16.58 -21.05
N ALA A 106 -5.15 16.44 -19.77
CA ALA A 106 -4.58 15.41 -18.92
C ALA A 106 -5.00 13.99 -19.38
N VAL A 107 -6.27 13.79 -19.69
CA VAL A 107 -6.81 12.54 -20.23
C VAL A 107 -6.21 12.22 -21.60
N ARG A 108 -6.11 13.20 -22.50
CA ARG A 108 -5.46 13.06 -23.82
C ARG A 108 -3.99 12.67 -23.67
N ARG A 109 -3.24 13.23 -22.72
CA ARG A 109 -1.84 12.81 -22.48
C ARG A 109 -1.74 11.40 -21.91
N LYS A 110 -2.67 11.02 -21.04
CA LYS A 110 -2.66 9.73 -20.35
C LYS A 110 -3.15 8.57 -21.23
N PHE A 111 -4.11 8.84 -22.11
CA PHE A 111 -4.80 7.82 -22.91
C PHE A 111 -4.73 8.05 -24.42
N GLY A 112 -4.25 9.20 -24.88
CA GLY A 112 -4.19 9.59 -26.30
C GLY A 112 -3.03 9.00 -27.09
N ARG A 113 -2.79 7.68 -26.94
CA ARG A 113 -2.26 6.93 -28.08
C ARG A 113 -3.39 6.82 -29.11
N SER A 114 -3.19 7.51 -30.23
CA SER A 114 -4.02 7.41 -31.43
C SER A 114 -4.04 5.99 -32.01
N PRO A 115 -5.05 5.65 -32.82
CA PRO A 115 -5.31 4.31 -33.33
C PRO A 115 -4.18 3.81 -34.25
N ALA A 116 -4.17 2.48 -34.45
CA ALA A 116 -3.23 1.70 -35.24
C ALA A 116 -2.89 2.29 -36.63
#